data_AF-A0A9C9XS55-F1
#
_entry.id   AF-A0A9C9XS55-F1
#
_cell.length_a   1.000
_cell.length_b   1.000
_cell.length_c   1.000
_cell.angle_alpha   90.00
_cell.angle_beta   90.00
_cell.angle_gamma   90.00
#
_symmetry.space_group_name_H-M   'P 1'
#
loop_
_entity.id
_entity.type
_entity.pdbx_description
1 polymer ?
#
loop_
_entity_poly.entity_id
_entity_poly.type
_entity_poly.pdbx_seq_one_letter_code
_entity_poly.pdbx_strand_id
1 'polypeptide(L)'
;MPTDHAPGMAIRPAALPGRRHALPFFSRLRPWPGTLFLVLALLFWTSSGWARPQWRFHGRVAEGGQIDVQAAADGTIHLVSSRYYQFDRRGRLLLEEAVGDARQDGMDFPPAIAVDGTGTAHLLTRHNGSWSNGFELRYRRRNQAGTWDVDIPLGRPLPRNYVVGIAATGPDDVLIQASRQVANVWGNLGLWQTRDGSVARRGELADIWRADTDARLRAGRDRIFLVSGRCDGDGTVYFTHCRPGSDCLAEMESNLRMHRAGSGRRGMPDIAIDGLGRGHLTYGASQEVYYNRYDSRQRPAYAEDRRIFSGLGTWHLSIGLSAVAVSADGRHVLAVALRSDGSKEAGNAELLWTWSADGGESWSVPRAMGVRTDAGEGRRRPRLVAVDSTFFLFYSDREVAGISMASIDLAQGQSGSAVSGALHLLLDG
;
A
#
# COMPACT_ATOMS: atom_id res chain seq x y z
N MET A 1 -57.72 -1.09 -20.62
CA MET A 1 -58.21 0.28 -20.89
C MET A 1 -57.12 1.03 -21.62
N PRO A 2 -57.34 1.42 -22.88
CA PRO A 2 -56.41 2.20 -23.68
C PRO A 2 -56.78 3.69 -23.64
N THR A 3 -55.79 4.57 -23.61
CA THR A 3 -55.90 5.98 -24.00
C THR A 3 -54.57 6.29 -24.67
N ASP A 4 -54.50 6.38 -25.99
CA ASP A 4 -55.02 7.43 -26.88
C ASP A 4 -53.86 8.31 -27.37
N HIS A 5 -53.75 8.31 -28.69
CA HIS A 5 -52.88 9.11 -29.53
C HIS A 5 -53.31 10.57 -29.55
N ALA A 6 -52.35 11.50 -29.65
CA ALA A 6 -52.47 12.72 -30.48
C ALA A 6 -51.09 13.43 -30.60
N PRO A 7 -50.90 14.38 -31.55
CA PRO A 7 -49.89 14.22 -32.60
C PRO A 7 -48.86 15.37 -32.69
N GLY A 8 -47.99 15.24 -33.68
CA GLY A 8 -46.77 16.01 -33.87
C GLY A 8 -46.90 17.51 -34.10
N MET A 9 -45.76 18.18 -33.89
CA MET A 9 -45.54 19.57 -34.20
C MET A 9 -44.38 19.69 -35.19
N ALA A 10 -44.70 20.18 -36.39
CA ALA A 10 -43.77 20.44 -37.47
C ALA A 10 -42.87 21.64 -37.15
N ILE A 11 -41.56 21.46 -37.26
CA ILE A 11 -40.57 22.52 -37.15
C ILE A 11 -40.39 23.16 -38.54
N ARG A 12 -40.76 24.43 -38.67
CA ARG A 12 -40.46 25.27 -39.84
C ARG A 12 -38.99 25.75 -39.79
N PRO A 13 -38.30 25.84 -40.94
CA PRO A 13 -36.96 26.42 -40.99
C PRO A 13 -37.03 27.96 -40.99
N ALA A 14 -36.31 28.59 -40.06
CA ALA A 14 -36.11 30.03 -40.04
C ALA A 14 -34.94 30.40 -40.97
N ALA A 15 -35.21 31.31 -41.89
CA ALA A 15 -34.24 31.92 -42.80
C ALA A 15 -33.24 32.81 -42.02
N LEU A 16 -31.95 32.66 -42.32
CA LEU A 16 -30.87 33.52 -41.83
C LEU A 16 -30.72 34.75 -42.72
N PRO A 17 -30.72 35.99 -42.18
CA PRO A 17 -30.30 37.16 -42.93
C PRO A 17 -28.76 37.25 -42.93
N GLY A 18 -28.21 37.36 -44.14
CA GLY A 18 -26.80 37.62 -44.36
C GLY A 18 -26.35 38.96 -43.75
N ARG A 19 -25.22 38.93 -43.04
CA ARG A 19 -24.40 40.10 -42.78
C ARG A 19 -22.96 39.80 -43.20
N ARG A 20 -22.57 40.46 -44.30
CA ARG A 20 -21.18 40.64 -44.69
C ARG A 20 -20.55 41.62 -43.71
N HIS A 21 -19.60 41.16 -42.89
CA HIS A 21 -18.67 42.03 -42.19
C HIS A 21 -17.31 41.97 -42.86
N ALA A 22 -16.83 43.16 -43.20
CA ALA A 22 -15.54 43.43 -43.82
C ALA A 22 -14.39 42.93 -42.93
N LEU A 23 -13.43 42.27 -43.56
CA LEU A 23 -12.13 41.94 -42.98
C LEU A 23 -11.34 43.24 -42.73
N PRO A 24 -10.87 43.52 -41.50
CA PRO A 24 -9.85 44.51 -41.31
C PRO A 24 -8.50 43.94 -41.79
N PHE A 25 -7.93 44.67 -42.73
CA PHE A 25 -6.55 44.73 -43.16
C PHE A 25 -5.56 44.46 -42.00
N PHE A 26 -4.99 43.25 -41.91
CA PHE A 26 -3.83 43.00 -41.06
C PHE A 26 -2.59 43.54 -41.78
N SER A 27 -2.18 44.74 -41.35
CA SER A 27 -0.89 45.32 -41.70
C SER A 27 0.24 44.44 -41.17
N ARG A 28 1.29 44.33 -41.98
CA ARG A 28 2.51 43.55 -41.73
C ARG A 28 3.22 44.05 -40.48
N LEU A 29 2.93 43.47 -39.31
CA LEU A 29 3.82 43.57 -38.15
C LEU A 29 5.03 42.68 -38.41
N ARG A 30 6.18 43.31 -38.68
CA ARG A 30 7.48 42.62 -38.63
C ARG A 30 7.63 42.05 -37.21
N PRO A 31 7.80 40.74 -37.03
CA PRO A 31 8.01 40.18 -35.70
C PRO A 31 9.26 40.83 -35.09
N TRP A 32 9.07 41.51 -33.97
CA TRP A 32 10.17 42.01 -33.17
C TRP A 32 11.01 40.81 -32.71
N PRO A 33 12.35 40.85 -32.83
CA PRO A 33 13.20 39.71 -32.45
C PRO A 33 12.99 39.24 -31.00
N GLY A 34 12.49 40.11 -30.11
CA GLY A 34 12.11 39.76 -28.74
C GLY A 34 10.93 38.79 -28.61
N THR A 35 9.93 38.82 -29.50
CA THR A 35 8.75 37.94 -29.39
C THR A 35 9.07 36.51 -29.79
N LEU A 36 9.95 36.33 -30.78
CA LEU A 36 10.45 35.00 -31.16
C LEU A 36 11.33 34.41 -30.05
N PHE A 37 12.13 35.25 -29.39
CA PHE A 37 12.96 34.85 -28.25
C PHE A 37 12.12 34.43 -27.05
N LEU A 38 11.01 35.14 -26.76
CA LEU A 38 10.10 34.80 -25.65
C LEU A 38 9.31 33.51 -25.92
N VAL A 39 8.87 33.29 -27.16
CA VAL A 39 8.20 32.04 -27.56
C VAL A 39 9.17 30.86 -27.56
N LEU A 40 10.40 31.04 -28.05
CA LEU A 40 11.45 30.02 -27.97
C LEU A 40 11.86 29.75 -26.51
N ALA A 41 11.98 30.77 -25.67
CA ALA A 41 12.26 30.61 -24.25
C ALA A 41 11.13 29.84 -23.54
N LEU A 42 9.85 30.15 -23.81
CA LEU A 42 8.70 29.38 -23.29
C LEU A 42 8.64 27.94 -23.81
N LEU A 43 8.98 27.72 -25.09
CA LEU A 43 9.06 26.37 -25.68
C LEU A 43 10.24 25.57 -25.11
N PHE A 44 11.39 26.19 -24.86
CA PHE A 44 12.52 25.56 -24.19
C PHE A 44 12.23 25.29 -22.71
N TRP A 45 11.52 26.18 -22.02
CA TRP A 45 11.11 25.98 -20.61
C TRP A 45 10.09 24.86 -20.43
N THR A 46 9.19 24.66 -21.40
CA THR A 46 8.21 23.55 -21.39
C THR A 46 8.82 22.22 -21.87
N SER A 47 10.01 22.25 -22.48
CA SER A 47 10.72 21.06 -22.98
C SER A 47 11.72 20.45 -22.00
N SER A 48 11.87 21.02 -20.79
CA SER A 48 12.51 20.35 -19.66
C SER A 48 11.63 19.18 -19.23
N GLY A 49 11.58 18.14 -20.05
CA GLY A 49 10.80 16.93 -19.83
C GLY A 49 11.33 16.28 -18.57
N TRP A 50 10.59 16.45 -17.47
CA TRP A 50 10.87 15.75 -16.23
C TRP A 50 10.92 14.27 -16.58
N ALA A 51 12.09 13.65 -16.40
CA ALA A 51 12.26 12.24 -16.65
C ALA A 51 11.22 11.51 -15.82
N ARG A 52 10.25 10.88 -16.49
CA ARG A 52 9.18 10.18 -15.79
C ARG A 52 9.82 9.03 -15.01
N PRO A 53 9.48 8.82 -13.73
CA PRO A 53 9.95 7.66 -12.99
C PRO A 53 9.67 6.37 -13.77
N GLN A 54 10.68 5.51 -13.90
CA GLN A 54 10.61 4.25 -14.64
C GLN A 54 10.83 3.07 -13.70
N TRP A 55 9.99 2.04 -13.87
CA TRP A 55 10.16 0.78 -13.17
C TRP A 55 11.30 -0.03 -13.77
N ARG A 56 12.13 -0.60 -12.90
CA ARG A 56 13.08 -1.65 -13.23
C ARG A 56 12.55 -2.97 -12.69
N PHE A 57 12.38 -3.95 -13.56
CA PHE A 57 11.93 -5.30 -13.20
C PHE A 57 13.12 -6.23 -13.00
N HIS A 58 13.07 -7.06 -11.97
CA HIS A 58 14.16 -7.96 -11.57
C HIS A 58 13.80 -9.44 -11.74
N GLY A 59 12.59 -9.75 -12.21
CA GLY A 59 12.08 -11.11 -12.32
C GLY A 59 11.79 -11.74 -10.96
N ARG A 60 11.73 -13.07 -10.93
CA ARG A 60 11.51 -13.86 -9.70
C ARG A 60 12.71 -13.74 -8.76
N VAL A 61 12.45 -13.38 -7.50
CA VAL A 61 13.45 -13.20 -6.45
C VAL A 61 13.23 -14.09 -5.22
N ALA A 62 12.04 -14.66 -5.07
CA ALA A 62 11.70 -15.53 -3.94
C ALA A 62 10.69 -16.61 -4.32
N GLU A 63 10.71 -17.71 -3.58
CA GLU A 63 9.70 -18.77 -3.62
C GLU A 63 8.47 -18.44 -2.76
N GLY A 64 7.32 -19.02 -3.12
CA GLY A 64 6.03 -18.81 -2.45
C GLY A 64 5.07 -17.93 -3.28
N GLY A 65 3.85 -17.76 -2.77
CA GLY A 65 2.81 -16.91 -3.36
C GLY A 65 2.30 -15.81 -2.43
N GLN A 66 2.61 -15.87 -1.14
CA GLN A 66 2.20 -14.90 -0.13
C GLN A 66 3.44 -14.32 0.56
N ILE A 67 3.44 -13.01 0.81
CA ILE A 67 4.62 -12.28 1.26
C ILE A 67 4.30 -11.21 2.30
N ASP A 68 5.24 -11.03 3.21
CA ASP A 68 5.41 -9.76 3.92
C ASP A 68 6.87 -9.33 3.83
N VAL A 69 7.08 -8.01 3.89
CA VAL A 69 8.39 -7.41 3.67
C VAL A 69 8.54 -6.16 4.53
N GLN A 70 9.76 -5.93 5.01
CA GLN A 70 10.12 -4.73 5.76
C GLN A 70 11.56 -4.32 5.44
N ALA A 71 11.78 -3.01 5.31
CA ALA A 71 13.12 -2.44 5.23
C ALA A 71 13.66 -2.16 6.64
N ALA A 72 14.91 -2.52 6.87
CA ALA A 72 15.67 -2.16 8.06
C ALA A 72 16.23 -0.74 7.95
N ALA A 73 16.71 -0.19 9.07
CA ALA A 73 17.28 1.16 9.14
C ALA A 73 18.56 1.34 8.30
N ASP A 74 19.32 0.27 8.08
CA ASP A 74 20.50 0.24 7.20
C ASP A 74 20.14 0.13 5.71
N GLY A 75 18.84 -0.01 5.39
CA GLY A 75 18.29 -0.20 4.06
C GLY A 75 18.32 -1.65 3.56
N THR A 76 18.71 -2.62 4.37
CA THR A 76 18.53 -4.05 4.06
C THR A 76 17.02 -4.33 3.99
N ILE A 77 16.59 -5.07 2.97
CA ILE A 77 15.19 -5.45 2.79
C ILE A 77 15.02 -6.89 3.23
N HIS A 78 14.14 -7.11 4.20
CA HIS A 78 13.84 -8.43 4.71
C HIS A 78 12.48 -8.88 4.20
N LEU A 79 12.42 -10.08 3.63
CA LEU A 79 11.20 -10.67 3.09
C LEU A 79 10.96 -12.03 3.73
N VAL A 80 9.71 -12.30 4.10
CA VAL A 80 9.26 -13.63 4.50
C VAL A 80 8.16 -14.13 3.56
N SER A 81 8.35 -15.36 3.08
CA SER A 81 7.36 -16.12 2.32
C SER A 81 7.42 -17.59 2.76
N SER A 82 7.60 -18.54 1.84
CA SER A 82 7.94 -19.94 2.16
C SER A 82 9.29 -20.06 2.88
N ARG A 83 10.16 -19.08 2.66
CA ARG A 83 11.52 -18.97 3.19
C ARG A 83 11.78 -17.51 3.59
N TYR A 84 12.92 -17.26 4.22
CA TYR A 84 13.36 -15.95 4.64
C TYR A 84 14.47 -15.46 3.70
N TYR A 85 14.39 -14.20 3.31
CA TYR A 85 15.32 -13.59 2.36
C TYR A 85 15.77 -12.23 2.87
N GLN A 86 17.03 -11.88 2.58
CA GLN A 86 17.54 -10.52 2.71
C GLN A 86 18.04 -10.02 1.36
N PHE A 87 17.74 -8.77 1.04
CA PHE A 87 18.25 -8.07 -0.12
C PHE A 87 18.99 -6.80 0.30
N ASP A 88 20.02 -6.42 -0.44
CA ASP A 88 20.68 -5.14 -0.23
C ASP A 88 19.81 -3.96 -0.69
N ARG A 89 20.31 -2.75 -0.47
CA ARG A 89 19.64 -1.48 -0.83
C ARG A 89 19.37 -1.34 -2.35
N ARG A 90 19.92 -2.22 -3.18
CA ARG A 90 19.72 -2.26 -4.65
C ARG A 90 18.83 -3.44 -5.07
N GLY A 91 18.34 -4.23 -4.12
CA GLY A 91 17.53 -5.42 -4.37
C GLY A 91 18.33 -6.67 -4.70
N ARG A 92 19.66 -6.70 -4.53
CA ARG A 92 20.42 -7.94 -4.76
C ARG A 92 20.30 -8.86 -3.56
N LEU A 93 20.01 -10.13 -3.81
CA LEU A 93 19.92 -11.17 -2.78
C LEU A 93 21.25 -11.27 -2.00
N LEU A 94 21.15 -11.19 -0.67
CA LEU A 94 22.25 -11.34 0.27
C LEU A 94 22.21 -12.68 0.99
N LEU A 95 21.01 -13.11 1.37
CA LEU A 95 20.78 -14.26 2.23
C LEU A 95 19.46 -14.93 1.86
N GLU A 96 19.47 -16.25 1.93
CA GLU A 96 18.29 -17.09 1.88
C GLU A 96 18.40 -18.17 2.96
N GLU A 97 17.36 -18.32 3.79
CA GLU A 97 17.32 -19.31 4.86
C GLU A 97 16.00 -20.09 4.78
N ALA A 98 16.07 -21.39 5.07
CA ALA A 98 14.90 -22.30 5.10
C ALA A 98 14.02 -22.09 6.34
N VAL A 99 13.76 -20.83 6.69
CA VAL A 99 12.89 -20.38 7.78
C VAL A 99 11.77 -19.55 7.16
N GLY A 100 10.54 -20.03 7.24
CA GLY A 100 9.40 -19.31 6.68
C GLY A 100 8.10 -20.06 6.91
N ASP A 101 7.11 -19.71 6.10
CA ASP A 101 5.80 -20.34 6.09
C ASP A 101 5.67 -21.20 4.83
N ALA A 102 6.28 -22.39 4.90
CA ALA A 102 6.43 -23.28 3.75
C ALA A 102 5.09 -23.74 3.14
N ARG A 103 4.00 -23.66 3.90
CA ARG A 103 2.66 -24.04 3.47
C ARG A 103 1.83 -22.79 3.22
N GLN A 104 1.67 -22.43 1.95
CA GLN A 104 0.86 -21.29 1.52
C GLN A 104 -0.29 -21.78 0.65
N ASP A 105 -1.39 -22.18 1.31
CA ASP A 105 -2.61 -22.61 0.61
C ASP A 105 -3.41 -21.39 0.14
N GLY A 106 -4.39 -21.61 -0.75
CA GLY A 106 -5.20 -20.53 -1.33
C GLY A 106 -6.02 -19.71 -0.32
N MET A 107 -6.26 -20.24 0.89
CA MET A 107 -7.04 -19.57 1.94
C MET A 107 -6.18 -18.82 2.96
N ASP A 108 -4.87 -19.01 2.93
CA ASP A 108 -3.95 -18.42 3.88
C ASP A 108 -3.71 -16.94 3.56
N PHE A 109 -3.47 -16.10 4.56
CA PHE A 109 -2.92 -14.75 4.34
C PHE A 109 -1.39 -14.79 4.33
N PRO A 110 -0.65 -13.69 4.17
CA PRO A 110 0.80 -13.76 4.28
C PRO A 110 1.32 -14.09 5.68
N PRO A 111 2.51 -14.73 5.79
CA PRO A 111 3.28 -14.68 7.03
C PRO A 111 3.64 -13.22 7.36
N ALA A 112 4.13 -12.98 8.57
CA ALA A 112 4.45 -11.63 9.01
C ALA A 112 5.91 -11.46 9.38
N ILE A 113 6.46 -10.28 9.06
CA ILE A 113 7.81 -9.89 9.43
C ILE A 113 7.81 -8.50 10.08
N ALA A 114 8.65 -8.34 11.09
CA ALA A 114 9.08 -7.07 11.64
C ALA A 114 10.60 -7.00 11.70
N VAL A 115 11.16 -5.81 11.55
CA VAL A 115 12.58 -5.56 11.77
C VAL A 115 12.70 -4.36 12.70
N ASP A 116 13.39 -4.55 13.82
CA ASP A 116 13.58 -3.48 14.81
C ASP A 116 14.71 -2.51 14.42
N GLY A 117 14.91 -1.46 15.20
CA GLY A 117 15.97 -0.47 14.97
C GLY A 117 17.40 -1.00 15.12
N THR A 118 17.57 -2.23 15.62
CA THR A 118 18.85 -2.91 15.79
C THR A 118 19.18 -3.84 14.62
N GLY A 119 18.25 -4.02 13.68
CA GLY A 119 18.37 -4.97 12.56
C GLY A 119 17.94 -6.40 12.90
N THR A 120 17.38 -6.63 14.09
CA THR A 120 16.85 -7.93 14.48
C THR A 120 15.55 -8.19 13.72
N ALA A 121 15.46 -9.34 13.05
CA ALA A 121 14.25 -9.73 12.33
C ALA A 121 13.36 -10.64 13.19
N HIS A 122 12.07 -10.37 13.14
CA HIS A 122 11.04 -11.07 13.91
C HIS A 122 10.02 -11.64 12.93
N LEU A 123 9.74 -12.94 13.03
CA LEU A 123 8.79 -13.62 12.16
C LEU A 123 7.61 -14.16 12.96
N LEU A 124 6.42 -14.09 12.37
CA LEU A 124 5.29 -14.92 12.76
C LEU A 124 4.86 -15.77 11.56
N THR A 125 4.92 -17.08 11.73
CA THR A 125 4.66 -18.06 10.68
C THR A 125 3.60 -19.06 11.12
N ARG A 126 2.92 -19.68 10.15
CA ARG A 126 1.95 -20.75 10.40
C ARG A 126 2.54 -22.09 10.03
N HIS A 127 2.19 -23.09 10.83
CA HIS A 127 2.58 -24.48 10.66
C HIS A 127 1.35 -25.34 10.92
N ASN A 128 1.36 -26.58 10.43
CA ASN A 128 0.42 -27.66 10.79
C ASN A 128 -1.01 -27.20 11.10
N GLY A 129 -1.91 -27.28 10.13
CA GLY A 129 -3.28 -26.83 10.40
C GLY A 129 -4.18 -26.72 9.20
N SER A 130 -5.28 -26.00 9.41
CA SER A 130 -6.20 -25.58 8.35
C SER A 130 -7.00 -24.38 8.84
N TRP A 131 -7.66 -23.68 7.93
CA TRP A 131 -8.52 -22.56 8.31
C TRP A 131 -9.67 -22.95 9.26
N SER A 132 -10.14 -24.21 9.23
CA SER A 132 -11.22 -24.70 10.09
C SER A 132 -10.74 -25.12 11.48
N ASN A 133 -9.57 -25.75 11.58
CA ASN A 133 -9.03 -26.27 12.85
C ASN A 133 -8.05 -25.30 13.52
N GLY A 134 -7.58 -24.29 12.77
CA GLY A 134 -6.48 -23.43 13.15
C GLY A 134 -5.12 -23.98 12.74
N PHE A 135 -4.13 -23.12 12.89
CA PHE A 135 -2.71 -23.36 12.63
C PHE A 135 -1.89 -23.25 13.91
N GLU A 136 -0.78 -23.98 13.98
CA GLU A 136 0.29 -23.72 14.93
C GLU A 136 1.00 -22.42 14.55
N LEU A 137 0.88 -21.40 15.39
CA LEU A 137 1.55 -20.12 15.17
C LEU A 137 2.90 -20.12 15.88
N ARG A 138 3.96 -19.77 15.14
CA ARG A 138 5.34 -19.76 15.66
C ARG A 138 6.00 -18.40 15.50
N TYR A 139 6.41 -17.83 16.62
CA TYR A 139 7.25 -16.65 16.69
C TYR A 139 8.72 -17.05 16.65
N ARG A 140 9.49 -16.41 15.76
CA ARG A 140 10.94 -16.60 15.65
C ARG A 140 11.68 -15.28 15.61
N ARG A 141 12.91 -15.28 16.13
CA ARG A 141 13.79 -14.12 16.14
C ARG A 141 15.14 -14.47 15.51
N ARG A 142 15.60 -13.62 14.59
CA ARG A 142 16.95 -13.65 14.02
C ARG A 142 17.73 -12.48 14.60
N ASN A 143 18.63 -12.78 15.54
CA ASN A 143 19.39 -11.77 16.25
C ASN A 143 20.45 -11.09 15.36
N GLN A 144 21.11 -10.06 15.91
CA GLN A 144 22.13 -9.28 15.22
C GLN A 144 23.36 -10.11 14.78
N ALA A 145 23.66 -11.21 15.48
CA ALA A 145 24.71 -12.15 15.09
C ALA A 145 24.30 -13.01 13.87
N GLY A 146 23.05 -12.89 13.44
CA GLY A 146 22.49 -13.60 12.30
C GLY A 146 22.07 -15.03 12.58
N THR A 147 21.82 -15.35 13.85
CA THR A 147 21.35 -16.68 14.27
C THR A 147 19.87 -16.63 14.66
N TRP A 148 19.14 -17.70 14.37
CA TRP A 148 17.77 -17.90 14.86
C TRP A 148 17.82 -18.42 16.29
N ASP A 149 17.46 -17.60 17.27
CA ASP A 149 17.67 -17.89 18.69
C ASP A 149 16.38 -18.17 19.49
N VAL A 150 15.22 -18.12 18.83
CA VAL A 150 13.89 -18.32 19.44
C VAL A 150 12.95 -19.03 18.45
N ASP A 151 12.22 -20.06 18.90
CA ASP A 151 11.05 -20.65 18.22
C ASP A 151 9.95 -20.93 19.25
N ILE A 152 9.03 -19.96 19.45
CA ILE A 152 8.01 -20.01 20.50
C ILE A 152 6.63 -20.22 19.87
N PRO A 153 5.87 -21.27 20.26
CA PRO A 153 4.47 -21.41 19.86
C PRO A 153 3.56 -20.40 20.61
N LEU A 154 2.61 -19.78 19.91
CA LEU A 154 1.66 -18.80 20.50
C LEU A 154 0.43 -19.43 21.16
N GLY A 155 0.56 -20.69 21.61
CA GLY A 155 -0.52 -21.48 22.21
C GLY A 155 -1.11 -22.50 21.24
N ARG A 156 -2.30 -23.03 21.58
CA ARG A 156 -2.99 -24.04 20.77
C ARG A 156 -3.57 -23.44 19.49
N PRO A 157 -3.65 -24.22 18.39
CA PRO A 157 -4.38 -23.82 17.18
C PRO A 157 -5.82 -23.37 17.49
N LEU A 158 -6.24 -22.29 16.85
CA LEU A 158 -7.61 -21.75 16.95
C LEU A 158 -8.19 -21.56 15.55
N PRO A 159 -9.47 -21.88 15.31
CA PRO A 159 -10.11 -21.68 14.02
C PRO A 159 -9.91 -20.26 13.47
N ARG A 160 -9.59 -20.19 12.18
CA ARG A 160 -9.29 -18.97 11.42
C ARG A 160 -8.20 -18.07 12.02
N ASN A 161 -7.16 -18.62 12.65
CA ASN A 161 -5.99 -17.87 13.12
C ASN A 161 -4.92 -17.62 12.04
N TYR A 162 -5.33 -17.46 10.79
CA TYR A 162 -4.42 -17.36 9.64
C TYR A 162 -4.07 -15.93 9.22
N VAL A 163 -4.73 -14.90 9.75
CA VAL A 163 -4.31 -13.49 9.56
C VAL A 163 -3.40 -13.12 10.70
N VAL A 164 -2.12 -12.93 10.39
CA VAL A 164 -1.04 -12.75 11.36
C VAL A 164 -0.30 -11.45 11.10
N GLY A 165 0.38 -10.95 12.11
CA GLY A 165 1.24 -9.77 11.98
C GLY A 165 2.14 -9.63 13.19
N ILE A 166 3.11 -8.74 13.02
CA ILE A 166 4.14 -8.51 13.99
C ILE A 166 4.68 -7.10 13.80
N ALA A 167 4.98 -6.43 14.90
CA ALA A 167 5.65 -5.14 14.92
C ALA A 167 6.64 -5.12 16.08
N ALA A 168 7.84 -4.60 15.84
CA ALA A 168 8.92 -4.56 16.81
C ALA A 168 9.44 -3.13 16.95
N THR A 169 9.44 -2.61 18.19
CA THR A 169 10.06 -1.35 18.58
C THR A 169 11.45 -1.57 19.21
N GLY A 170 11.78 -2.82 19.52
CA GLY A 170 13.09 -3.27 19.97
C GLY A 170 13.18 -4.81 19.99
N PRO A 171 14.35 -5.37 20.37
CA PRO A 171 14.63 -6.81 20.23
C PRO A 171 13.82 -7.71 21.15
N ASP A 172 13.30 -7.15 22.24
CA ASP A 172 12.43 -7.82 23.21
C ASP A 172 11.05 -7.15 23.33
N ASP A 173 10.79 -6.12 22.52
CA ASP A 173 9.55 -5.34 22.56
C ASP A 173 8.81 -5.48 21.24
N VAL A 174 8.10 -6.61 21.14
CA VAL A 174 7.40 -7.06 19.95
C VAL A 174 5.94 -7.28 20.28
N LEU A 175 5.06 -6.62 19.52
CA LEU A 175 3.64 -6.91 19.53
C LEU A 175 3.33 -7.88 18.39
N ILE A 176 2.57 -8.91 18.70
CA ILE A 176 2.14 -9.93 17.76
C ILE A 176 0.61 -9.94 17.76
N GLN A 177 0.01 -10.00 16.57
CA GLN A 177 -1.42 -10.26 16.43
C GLN A 177 -1.71 -11.50 15.61
N ALA A 178 -2.81 -12.15 15.96
CA ALA A 178 -3.41 -13.22 15.17
C ALA A 178 -4.93 -13.13 15.24
N SER A 179 -5.58 -13.40 14.11
CA SER A 179 -7.03 -13.49 14.07
C SER A 179 -7.56 -14.68 14.88
N ARG A 180 -8.82 -14.62 15.27
CA ARG A 180 -9.52 -15.73 15.92
C ARG A 180 -10.99 -15.68 15.56
N GLN A 181 -11.54 -16.80 15.09
CA GLN A 181 -12.97 -16.93 14.88
C GLN A 181 -13.75 -16.80 16.20
N VAL A 182 -14.78 -15.96 16.20
CA VAL A 182 -15.83 -15.93 17.23
C VAL A 182 -17.08 -16.62 16.70
N ALA A 183 -17.51 -16.26 15.48
CA ALA A 183 -18.67 -16.87 14.83
C ALA A 183 -18.53 -16.81 13.30
N ASN A 184 -18.66 -17.95 12.61
CA ASN A 184 -18.57 -18.04 11.14
C ASN A 184 -17.34 -17.29 10.54
N VAL A 185 -17.54 -16.16 9.88
CA VAL A 185 -16.46 -15.34 9.28
C VAL A 185 -16.06 -14.17 10.18
N TRP A 186 -16.69 -14.01 11.34
CA TRP A 186 -16.47 -12.93 12.29
C TRP A 186 -15.47 -13.34 13.35
N GLY A 187 -14.65 -12.38 13.77
CA GLY A 187 -13.65 -12.67 14.77
C GLY A 187 -12.99 -11.45 15.38
N ASN A 188 -12.12 -11.75 16.32
CA ASN A 188 -11.33 -10.78 17.07
C ASN A 188 -9.87 -10.87 16.63
N LEU A 189 -9.09 -9.85 16.96
CA LEU A 189 -7.63 -9.90 16.84
C LEU A 189 -7.03 -10.11 18.22
N GLY A 190 -6.50 -11.31 18.48
CA GLY A 190 -5.74 -11.59 19.69
C GLY A 190 -4.41 -10.84 19.66
N LEU A 191 -3.98 -10.34 20.81
CA LEU A 191 -2.70 -9.66 20.99
C LEU A 191 -1.81 -10.44 21.95
N TRP A 192 -0.55 -10.59 21.57
CA TRP A 192 0.53 -11.13 22.38
C TRP A 192 1.69 -10.16 22.38
N GLN A 193 2.50 -10.19 23.43
CA GLN A 193 3.72 -9.40 23.51
C GLN A 193 4.88 -10.27 23.95
N THR A 194 6.05 -10.04 23.36
CA THR A 194 7.30 -10.61 23.87
C THR A 194 7.73 -9.86 25.13
N ARG A 195 8.27 -10.58 26.11
CA ARG A 195 8.97 -9.99 27.25
C ARG A 195 9.91 -11.03 27.85
N ASP A 196 11.17 -10.64 28.07
CA ASP A 196 12.19 -11.46 28.73
C ASP A 196 12.30 -12.88 28.13
N GLY A 197 12.31 -12.97 26.79
CA GLY A 197 12.40 -14.25 26.06
C GLY A 197 11.13 -15.11 26.09
N SER A 198 10.02 -14.61 26.62
CA SER A 198 8.71 -15.28 26.63
C SER A 198 7.68 -14.53 25.78
N VAL A 199 6.60 -15.21 25.39
CA VAL A 199 5.44 -14.60 24.71
C VAL A 199 4.21 -14.74 25.60
N ALA A 200 3.60 -13.62 25.97
CA ALA A 200 2.42 -13.58 26.82
C ALA A 200 1.22 -12.98 26.07
N ARG A 201 0.06 -13.61 26.21
CA ARG A 201 -1.20 -13.05 25.69
C ARG A 201 -1.59 -11.81 26.50
N ARG A 202 -1.94 -10.72 25.81
CA ARG A 202 -2.35 -9.44 26.40
C ARG A 202 -3.86 -9.24 26.39
N GLY A 203 -4.55 -9.79 25.39
CA GLY A 203 -6.00 -9.70 25.27
C GLY A 203 -6.43 -9.83 23.82
N GLU A 204 -7.52 -9.16 23.47
CA GLU A 204 -8.03 -9.14 22.09
C GLU A 204 -8.79 -7.84 21.81
N LEU A 205 -8.70 -7.37 20.57
CA LEU A 205 -9.56 -6.32 20.05
C LEU A 205 -10.79 -6.96 19.41
N ALA A 206 -11.95 -6.65 19.95
CA ALA A 206 -13.21 -7.27 19.56
C ALA A 206 -13.84 -6.57 18.35
N ASP A 207 -14.49 -7.35 17.48
CA ASP A 207 -15.41 -6.87 16.44
C ASP A 207 -14.83 -5.91 15.39
N ILE A 208 -13.51 -5.94 15.18
CA ILE A 208 -12.80 -5.15 14.17
C ILE A 208 -12.32 -5.95 12.96
N TRP A 209 -12.59 -7.27 12.91
CA TRP A 209 -12.03 -8.16 11.89
C TRP A 209 -13.04 -9.13 11.27
N ARG A 210 -12.82 -9.46 10.00
CA ARG A 210 -13.52 -10.51 9.25
C ARG A 210 -12.54 -11.42 8.51
N ALA A 211 -12.89 -12.70 8.37
CA ALA A 211 -12.11 -13.80 7.78
C ALA A 211 -11.51 -13.56 6.39
N ASP A 212 -12.10 -12.69 5.57
CA ASP A 212 -11.66 -12.41 4.19
C ASP A 212 -11.00 -11.03 4.07
N THR A 213 -10.43 -10.51 5.15
CA THR A 213 -9.67 -9.26 5.12
C THR A 213 -8.42 -9.36 5.99
N ASP A 214 -7.40 -8.65 5.52
CA ASP A 214 -6.11 -8.54 6.18
C ASP A 214 -6.20 -7.69 7.46
N ALA A 215 -5.20 -7.84 8.32
CA ALA A 215 -4.89 -6.96 9.43
C ALA A 215 -3.37 -6.83 9.53
N ARG A 216 -2.85 -5.62 9.68
CA ARG A 216 -1.41 -5.34 9.64
C ARG A 216 -0.97 -4.64 10.90
N LEU A 217 0.16 -5.10 11.43
CA LEU A 217 0.95 -4.37 12.40
C LEU A 217 2.17 -3.73 11.72
N ARG A 218 2.50 -2.50 12.11
CA ARG A 218 3.76 -1.83 11.79
C ARG A 218 4.25 -1.05 12.99
N ALA A 219 5.55 -1.01 13.20
CA ALA A 219 6.18 -0.13 14.19
C ALA A 219 6.73 1.11 13.51
N GLY A 220 6.78 2.22 14.24
CA GLY A 220 7.53 3.39 13.85
C GLY A 220 7.77 4.28 15.05
N ARG A 221 9.04 4.66 15.25
CA ARG A 221 9.51 5.35 16.47
C ARG A 221 9.12 4.58 17.74
N ASP A 222 8.36 5.20 18.63
CA ASP A 222 7.90 4.69 19.92
C ASP A 222 6.48 4.11 19.87
N ARG A 223 5.94 3.83 18.68
CA ARG A 223 4.56 3.39 18.49
C ARG A 223 4.42 2.17 17.61
N ILE A 224 3.37 1.42 17.90
CA ILE A 224 2.88 0.32 17.10
C ILE A 224 1.51 0.69 16.56
N PHE A 225 1.33 0.45 15.27
CA PHE A 225 0.13 0.76 14.51
C PHE A 225 -0.55 -0.53 14.10
N LEU A 226 -1.87 -0.58 14.25
CA LEU A 226 -2.70 -1.67 13.78
C LEU A 226 -3.74 -1.13 12.82
N VAL A 227 -3.86 -1.77 11.66
CA VAL A 227 -4.98 -1.57 10.75
C VAL A 227 -5.69 -2.89 10.49
N SER A 228 -7.01 -2.87 10.41
CA SER A 228 -7.83 -4.06 10.18
C SER A 228 -9.10 -3.72 9.41
N GLY A 229 -9.75 -4.74 8.86
CA GLY A 229 -10.99 -4.55 8.11
C GLY A 229 -12.12 -5.44 8.65
N ARG A 230 -13.34 -4.92 8.56
CA ARG A 230 -14.58 -5.69 8.69
C ARG A 230 -15.41 -5.46 7.43
N CYS A 231 -15.20 -6.34 6.45
CA CYS A 231 -15.58 -6.10 5.05
C CYS A 231 -16.96 -6.58 4.63
N ASP A 232 -18.03 -6.31 5.39
CA ASP A 232 -19.40 -6.74 5.01
C ASP A 232 -20.38 -5.60 4.79
N GLY A 233 -21.30 -5.77 3.84
CA GLY A 233 -22.38 -4.84 3.46
C GLY A 233 -21.89 -3.40 3.19
N ASP A 234 -21.77 -2.64 4.28
CA ASP A 234 -21.21 -1.29 4.38
C ASP A 234 -19.97 -1.33 5.31
N GLY A 235 -18.92 -2.03 4.85
CA GLY A 235 -17.82 -2.47 5.71
C GLY A 235 -17.02 -1.32 6.33
N THR A 236 -16.26 -1.59 7.39
CA THR A 236 -15.43 -0.55 8.05
C THR A 236 -13.97 -0.98 8.09
N VAL A 237 -13.06 -0.03 7.86
CA VAL A 237 -11.64 -0.20 8.11
C VAL A 237 -11.30 0.52 9.41
N TYR A 238 -10.51 -0.13 10.25
CA TYR A 238 -10.11 0.37 11.55
C TYR A 238 -8.63 0.73 11.53
N PHE A 239 -8.32 1.86 12.16
CA PHE A 239 -6.96 2.30 12.47
C PHE A 239 -6.85 2.50 13.98
N THR A 240 -5.79 2.00 14.57
CA THR A 240 -5.46 2.24 15.98
C THR A 240 -3.96 2.19 16.19
N HIS A 241 -3.48 2.71 17.32
CA HIS A 241 -2.09 2.65 17.70
C HIS A 241 -1.92 2.50 19.21
N CYS A 242 -0.73 2.09 19.62
CA CYS A 242 -0.33 2.14 21.02
C CYS A 242 1.14 2.48 21.17
N ARG A 243 1.54 2.83 22.40
CA ARG A 243 2.92 2.62 22.82
C ARG A 243 3.09 1.16 23.25
N PRO A 244 4.25 0.56 22.98
CA PRO A 244 4.55 -0.76 23.50
C PRO A 244 4.51 -0.78 25.04
N GLY A 245 4.06 -1.90 25.61
CA GLY A 245 3.93 -2.05 27.07
C GLY A 245 2.60 -2.66 27.51
N SER A 246 2.37 -2.70 28.83
CA SER A 246 1.18 -3.31 29.44
C SER A 246 -0.12 -2.64 28.99
N ASP A 247 -0.08 -1.34 28.75
CA ASP A 247 -1.27 -0.52 28.48
C ASP A 247 -1.60 -0.48 26.99
N CYS A 248 -0.84 -1.18 26.14
CA CYS A 248 -0.99 -1.11 24.70
C CYS A 248 -2.42 -1.45 24.23
N LEU A 249 -3.04 -2.48 24.79
CA LEU A 249 -4.41 -2.87 24.45
C LEU A 249 -5.42 -1.76 24.80
N ALA A 250 -5.35 -1.23 26.03
CA ALA A 250 -6.24 -0.17 26.47
C ALA A 250 -6.04 1.12 25.65
N GLU A 251 -4.80 1.46 25.29
CA GLU A 251 -4.52 2.58 24.39
C GLU A 251 -5.18 2.31 23.03
N MET A 252 -5.01 1.13 22.43
CA MET A 252 -5.61 0.79 21.13
C MET A 252 -7.14 0.90 21.13
N GLU A 253 -7.79 0.42 22.20
CA GLU A 253 -9.25 0.51 22.35
C GLU A 253 -9.72 1.97 22.45
N SER A 254 -8.99 2.79 23.22
CA SER A 254 -9.35 4.19 23.46
C SER A 254 -9.21 5.10 22.23
N ASN A 255 -8.36 4.73 21.27
CA ASN A 255 -8.07 5.56 20.09
C ASN A 255 -8.48 4.92 18.76
N LEU A 256 -9.30 3.87 18.79
CA LEU A 256 -9.82 3.21 17.60
C LEU A 256 -10.57 4.19 16.68
N ARG A 257 -10.11 4.31 15.44
CA ARG A 257 -10.72 5.16 14.39
C ARG A 257 -11.31 4.31 13.28
N MET A 258 -12.40 4.80 12.70
CA MET A 258 -13.12 4.13 11.61
C MET A 258 -13.00 4.91 10.30
N HIS A 259 -12.77 4.19 9.21
CA HIS A 259 -12.75 4.69 7.84
C HIS A 259 -13.86 4.03 7.02
N ARG A 260 -14.62 4.85 6.31
CA ARG A 260 -15.84 4.46 5.59
C ARG A 260 -16.02 5.14 4.23
N ALA A 261 -14.97 5.72 3.66
CA ALA A 261 -15.09 6.30 2.33
C ALA A 261 -15.38 5.22 1.27
N GLY A 262 -16.07 5.60 0.19
CA GLY A 262 -16.55 4.69 -0.84
C GLY A 262 -17.82 3.94 -0.45
N SER A 263 -18.14 2.88 -1.17
CA SER A 263 -19.36 2.10 -0.99
C SER A 263 -19.09 0.59 -0.90
N GLY A 264 -20.07 -0.13 -0.37
CA GLY A 264 -20.05 -1.58 -0.29
C GLY A 264 -19.10 -2.10 0.79
N ARG A 265 -18.46 -3.23 0.49
CA ARG A 265 -17.47 -3.83 1.38
C ARG A 265 -16.22 -2.93 1.42
N ARG A 266 -15.60 -2.83 2.60
CA ARG A 266 -14.32 -2.11 2.79
C ARG A 266 -13.35 -2.97 3.56
N GLY A 267 -12.09 -3.01 3.13
CA GLY A 267 -11.11 -3.89 3.77
C GLY A 267 -9.75 -3.87 3.10
N MET A 268 -8.97 -4.92 3.39
CA MET A 268 -7.61 -5.09 2.89
C MET A 268 -6.72 -3.86 3.14
N PRO A 269 -6.71 -3.32 4.37
CA PRO A 269 -5.90 -2.15 4.66
C PRO A 269 -4.41 -2.47 4.52
N ASP A 270 -3.63 -1.42 4.28
CA ASP A 270 -2.18 -1.43 4.44
C ASP A 270 -1.74 -0.15 5.14
N ILE A 271 -0.61 -0.19 5.81
CA ILE A 271 -0.04 0.97 6.46
C ILE A 271 1.47 1.00 6.31
N ALA A 272 2.02 2.18 6.05
CA ALA A 272 3.44 2.47 6.11
C ALA A 272 3.71 3.64 7.06
N ILE A 273 4.82 3.59 7.78
CA ILE A 273 5.21 4.64 8.75
C ILE A 273 6.48 5.31 8.24
N ASP A 274 6.49 6.64 8.20
CA ASP A 274 7.69 7.39 7.80
C ASP A 274 8.66 7.65 8.97
N GLY A 275 9.82 8.25 8.68
CA GLY A 275 10.81 8.61 9.71
C GLY A 275 10.33 9.68 10.69
N LEU A 276 9.20 10.34 10.40
CA LEU A 276 8.53 11.30 11.28
C LEU A 276 7.46 10.66 12.19
N GLY A 277 7.24 9.34 12.07
CA GLY A 277 6.20 8.63 12.82
C GLY A 277 4.79 8.93 12.32
N ARG A 278 4.65 9.42 11.09
CA ARG A 278 3.37 9.63 10.42
C ARG A 278 2.92 8.33 9.77
N GLY A 279 1.66 7.97 9.96
CA GLY A 279 1.06 6.78 9.34
C GLY A 279 0.47 7.10 7.96
N HIS A 280 0.73 6.27 6.97
CA HIS A 280 0.18 6.35 5.62
C HIS A 280 -0.71 5.14 5.41
N LEU A 281 -2.03 5.34 5.49
CA LEU A 281 -3.04 4.29 5.39
C LEU A 281 -3.59 4.23 3.97
N THR A 282 -3.68 3.02 3.40
CA THR A 282 -4.55 2.75 2.26
C THR A 282 -5.54 1.63 2.57
N TYR A 283 -6.70 1.66 1.94
CA TYR A 283 -7.66 0.57 2.02
C TYR A 283 -8.59 0.54 0.81
N GLY A 284 -9.20 -0.62 0.56
CA GLY A 284 -10.11 -0.81 -0.55
C GLY A 284 -11.58 -0.62 -0.22
N ALA A 285 -12.34 -0.19 -1.22
CA ALA A 285 -13.80 -0.24 -1.28
C ALA A 285 -14.24 -0.79 -2.65
N SER A 286 -15.53 -0.74 -2.98
CA SER A 286 -16.04 -1.20 -4.29
C SER A 286 -15.36 -0.50 -5.47
N GLN A 287 -14.49 -1.22 -6.18
CA GLN A 287 -13.72 -0.75 -7.35
C GLN A 287 -12.76 0.42 -7.10
N GLU A 288 -12.50 0.75 -5.83
CA GLU A 288 -11.80 1.97 -5.43
C GLU A 288 -10.78 1.68 -4.32
N VAL A 289 -9.76 2.53 -4.22
CA VAL A 289 -8.82 2.54 -3.09
C VAL A 289 -8.73 3.96 -2.55
N TYR A 290 -8.74 4.06 -1.23
CA TYR A 290 -8.72 5.27 -0.46
C TYR A 290 -7.41 5.41 0.33
N TYR A 291 -7.05 6.66 0.63
CA TYR A 291 -5.84 7.04 1.33
C TYR A 291 -6.14 8.07 2.43
N ASN A 292 -5.47 7.93 3.57
CA ASN A 292 -5.35 9.00 4.56
C ASN A 292 -3.94 8.99 5.18
N ARG A 293 -3.50 10.15 5.65
CA ARG A 293 -2.24 10.33 6.37
C ARG A 293 -2.55 10.69 7.82
N TYR A 294 -1.77 10.15 8.74
CA TYR A 294 -1.81 10.48 10.15
C TYR A 294 -0.59 11.32 10.52
N ASP A 295 -0.79 12.42 11.22
CA ASP A 295 0.32 13.21 11.77
C ASP A 295 1.05 12.43 12.89
N SER A 296 2.16 12.96 13.41
CA SER A 296 2.91 12.31 14.49
C SER A 296 2.13 12.19 15.80
N ARG A 297 1.02 12.94 15.94
CA ARG A 297 0.05 12.85 17.04
C ARG A 297 -1.13 11.95 16.69
N GLN A 298 -1.05 11.24 15.57
CA GLN A 298 -2.03 10.28 15.09
C GLN A 298 -3.42 10.88 14.87
N ARG A 299 -3.44 12.12 14.39
CA ARG A 299 -4.64 12.77 13.86
C ARG A 299 -4.66 12.65 12.33
N PRO A 300 -5.81 12.36 11.72
CA PRO A 300 -5.92 12.30 10.27
C PRO A 300 -5.66 13.68 9.67
N ALA A 301 -4.91 13.71 8.56
CA ALA A 301 -4.62 14.92 7.80
C ALA A 301 -5.85 15.38 7.01
N TYR A 302 -6.72 14.44 6.64
CA TYR A 302 -7.92 14.70 5.86
C TYR A 302 -9.17 14.29 6.62
N ALA A 303 -10.17 15.17 6.63
CA ALA A 303 -11.48 14.89 7.21
C ALA A 303 -12.22 13.78 6.44
N GLU A 304 -12.01 13.72 5.12
CA GLU A 304 -12.48 12.67 4.25
C GLU A 304 -11.29 11.93 3.64
N ASP A 305 -11.37 10.61 3.55
CA ASP A 305 -10.33 9.82 2.91
C ASP A 305 -10.30 10.08 1.41
N ARG A 306 -9.09 10.21 0.85
CA ARG A 306 -8.89 10.58 -0.56
C ARG A 306 -8.94 9.35 -1.44
N ARG A 307 -9.78 9.36 -2.47
CA ARG A 307 -9.77 8.31 -3.49
C ARG A 307 -8.54 8.47 -4.38
N ILE A 308 -7.68 7.46 -4.39
CA ILE A 308 -6.42 7.45 -5.16
C ILE A 308 -6.43 6.46 -6.33
N PHE A 309 -7.34 5.49 -6.32
CA PHE A 309 -7.65 4.65 -7.48
C PHE A 309 -9.16 4.51 -7.66
N SER A 310 -9.58 4.34 -8.91
CA SER A 310 -10.95 4.01 -9.31
C SER A 310 -10.93 3.08 -10.52
N GLY A 311 -12.08 2.46 -10.83
CA GLY A 311 -12.19 1.58 -11.99
C GLY A 311 -11.34 0.31 -11.88
N LEU A 312 -11.19 -0.23 -10.66
CA LEU A 312 -10.41 -1.44 -10.38
C LEU A 312 -11.12 -2.74 -10.81
N GLY A 313 -12.23 -2.64 -11.54
CA GLY A 313 -13.05 -3.78 -11.94
C GLY A 313 -13.84 -4.36 -10.78
N THR A 314 -14.74 -5.29 -11.10
CA THR A 314 -15.49 -6.03 -10.09
C THR A 314 -14.66 -7.20 -9.58
N TRP A 315 -14.91 -7.58 -8.33
CA TRP A 315 -14.34 -8.75 -7.71
C TRP A 315 -15.39 -9.33 -6.76
N HIS A 316 -15.38 -10.63 -6.48
CA HIS A 316 -16.46 -11.26 -5.71
C HIS A 316 -16.56 -10.72 -4.26
N LEU A 317 -15.47 -10.16 -3.71
CA LEU A 317 -15.52 -9.45 -2.42
C LEU A 317 -15.79 -7.95 -2.56
N SER A 318 -15.75 -7.37 -3.76
CA SER A 318 -15.93 -5.95 -4.01
C SER A 318 -15.12 -5.04 -3.08
N ILE A 319 -13.91 -5.46 -2.68
CA ILE A 319 -12.97 -4.66 -1.89
C ILE A 319 -11.70 -4.40 -2.72
N GLY A 320 -11.26 -3.15 -2.80
CA GLY A 320 -9.98 -2.83 -3.43
C GLY A 320 -8.81 -3.52 -2.74
N LEU A 321 -7.78 -3.87 -3.51
CA LEU A 321 -6.54 -4.45 -3.02
C LEU A 321 -5.44 -3.42 -3.22
N SER A 322 -4.75 -3.04 -2.14
CA SER A 322 -3.69 -2.04 -2.21
C SER A 322 -2.49 -2.38 -1.33
N ALA A 323 -1.39 -1.71 -1.63
CA ALA A 323 -0.25 -1.58 -0.73
C ALA A 323 0.28 -0.15 -0.83
N VAL A 324 0.94 0.32 0.24
CA VAL A 324 1.51 1.66 0.32
C VAL A 324 2.91 1.60 0.94
N ALA A 325 3.81 2.45 0.46
CA ALA A 325 5.08 2.73 1.10
C ALA A 325 5.35 4.24 1.07
N VAL A 326 6.23 4.68 1.96
CA VAL A 326 6.58 6.08 2.14
C VAL A 326 8.09 6.21 2.39
N SER A 327 8.73 7.20 1.77
CA SER A 327 10.15 7.51 2.02
C SER A 327 10.37 7.99 3.45
N ALA A 328 11.60 7.90 3.96
CA ALA A 328 11.91 8.26 5.35
C ALA A 328 11.58 9.73 5.70
N ASP A 329 11.74 10.66 4.73
CA ASP A 329 11.35 12.07 4.87
C ASP A 329 9.82 12.30 4.78
N GLY A 330 9.08 11.25 4.43
CA GLY A 330 7.65 11.25 4.15
C GLY A 330 7.18 12.16 3.03
N ARG A 331 8.10 12.57 2.14
CA ARG A 331 7.78 13.38 0.96
C ARG A 331 7.24 12.52 -0.17
N HIS A 332 7.83 11.35 -0.40
CA HIS A 332 7.43 10.47 -1.48
C HIS A 332 6.55 9.36 -0.93
N VAL A 333 5.36 9.21 -1.51
CA VAL A 333 4.43 8.12 -1.19
C VAL A 333 4.15 7.36 -2.47
N LEU A 334 4.27 6.05 -2.42
CA LEU A 334 3.91 5.17 -3.53
C LEU A 334 2.77 4.28 -3.08
N ALA A 335 1.72 4.20 -3.88
CA ALA A 335 0.63 3.25 -3.69
C ALA A 335 0.48 2.39 -4.94
N VAL A 336 0.16 1.12 -4.73
CA VAL A 336 -0.22 0.19 -5.79
C VAL A 336 -1.62 -0.34 -5.54
N ALA A 337 -2.31 -0.69 -6.61
CA ALA A 337 -3.61 -1.34 -6.56
C ALA A 337 -3.69 -2.46 -7.59
N LEU A 338 -4.60 -3.42 -7.36
CA LEU A 338 -4.88 -4.47 -8.33
C LEU A 338 -6.22 -4.20 -9.03
N ARG A 339 -6.19 -4.14 -10.37
CA ARG A 339 -7.39 -4.13 -11.21
C ARG A 339 -7.78 -5.56 -11.57
N SER A 340 -8.90 -6.01 -11.03
CA SER A 340 -9.46 -7.34 -11.22
C SER A 340 -10.02 -7.53 -12.64
N ASP A 341 -9.98 -8.77 -13.12
CA ASP A 341 -10.61 -9.22 -14.36
C ASP A 341 -12.08 -9.65 -14.17
N GLY A 342 -12.61 -9.57 -12.94
CA GLY A 342 -13.96 -10.02 -12.60
C GLY A 342 -14.02 -11.44 -12.03
N SER A 343 -12.93 -12.22 -12.11
CA SER A 343 -12.89 -13.59 -11.61
C SER A 343 -12.97 -13.63 -10.07
N LYS A 344 -13.40 -14.77 -9.52
CA LYS A 344 -13.45 -14.95 -8.06
C LYS A 344 -12.04 -14.89 -7.47
N GLU A 345 -11.11 -15.58 -8.09
CA GLU A 345 -9.72 -15.69 -7.65
C GLU A 345 -8.92 -14.41 -7.92
N ALA A 346 -9.37 -13.56 -8.85
CA ALA A 346 -8.59 -12.42 -9.37
C ALA A 346 -7.18 -12.87 -9.81
N GLY A 347 -7.09 -14.05 -10.42
CA GLY A 347 -5.83 -14.69 -10.83
C GLY A 347 -5.14 -14.03 -12.04
N ASN A 348 -5.75 -13.00 -12.63
CA ASN A 348 -5.19 -12.22 -13.74
C ASN A 348 -5.24 -10.70 -13.51
N ALA A 349 -5.03 -10.29 -12.26
CA ALA A 349 -5.15 -8.89 -11.90
C ALA A 349 -4.01 -8.06 -12.51
N GLU A 350 -4.33 -6.88 -13.01
CA GLU A 350 -3.34 -5.93 -13.49
C GLU A 350 -2.86 -5.04 -12.36
N LEU A 351 -1.55 -4.87 -12.26
CA LEU A 351 -0.98 -4.02 -11.23
C LEU A 351 -0.95 -2.57 -11.71
N LEU A 352 -1.63 -1.70 -10.97
CA LEU A 352 -1.64 -0.26 -11.14
C LEU A 352 -0.80 0.41 -10.07
N TRP A 353 -0.27 1.59 -10.37
CA TRP A 353 0.50 2.40 -9.42
C TRP A 353 0.17 3.89 -9.56
N THR A 354 0.31 4.60 -8.44
CA THR A 354 0.25 6.06 -8.36
C THR A 354 1.20 6.52 -7.26
N TRP A 355 1.74 7.72 -7.37
CA TRP A 355 2.64 8.28 -6.39
C TRP A 355 2.31 9.73 -6.06
N SER A 356 2.82 10.16 -4.92
CA SER A 356 2.80 11.54 -4.43
C SER A 356 4.24 11.99 -4.17
N ALA A 357 4.50 13.28 -4.43
CA ALA A 357 5.79 13.95 -4.21
C ALA A 357 5.74 14.99 -3.07
N ASP A 358 4.59 15.10 -2.40
CA ASP A 358 4.29 16.10 -1.37
C ASP A 358 3.64 15.45 -0.13
N GLY A 359 3.96 14.18 0.12
CA GLY A 359 3.52 13.44 1.30
C GLY A 359 2.04 13.08 1.29
N GLY A 360 1.43 12.94 0.12
CA GLY A 360 0.03 12.55 -0.07
C GLY A 360 -0.92 13.72 -0.38
N GLU A 361 -0.41 14.94 -0.51
CA GLU A 361 -1.23 16.13 -0.80
C GLU A 361 -1.73 16.18 -2.24
N SER A 362 -0.94 15.70 -3.19
CA SER A 362 -1.33 15.49 -4.57
C SER A 362 -0.85 14.12 -5.06
N TRP A 363 -1.59 13.58 -6.02
CA TRP A 363 -1.35 12.24 -6.57
C TRP A 363 -1.22 12.30 -8.09
N SER A 364 -0.29 11.53 -8.62
CA SER A 364 -0.21 11.28 -10.05
C SER A 364 -1.48 10.58 -10.57
N VAL A 365 -1.74 10.65 -11.87
CA VAL A 365 -2.76 9.79 -12.50
C VAL A 365 -2.31 8.33 -12.39
N PRO A 366 -3.16 7.40 -11.91
CA PRO A 366 -2.85 5.98 -11.88
C PRO A 366 -2.43 5.42 -13.23
N ARG A 367 -1.44 4.53 -13.24
CA ARG A 367 -0.90 3.91 -14.46
C ARG A 367 -0.79 2.40 -14.30
N ALA A 368 -0.96 1.68 -15.40
CA ALA A 368 -0.62 0.27 -15.47
C ALA A 368 0.90 0.09 -15.40
N MET A 369 1.35 -0.95 -14.69
CA MET A 369 2.75 -1.38 -14.71
C MET A 369 3.08 -2.31 -15.89
N GLY A 370 2.06 -2.83 -16.58
CA GLY A 370 2.25 -3.80 -17.67
C GLY A 370 2.56 -5.23 -17.18
N VAL A 371 2.37 -5.51 -15.90
CA VAL A 371 2.51 -6.85 -15.31
C VAL A 371 1.18 -7.37 -14.78
N ARG A 372 1.04 -8.69 -14.78
CA ARG A 372 -0.12 -9.41 -14.26
C ARG A 372 0.26 -10.18 -13.01
N THR A 373 -0.62 -10.13 -12.03
CA THR A 373 -0.43 -10.80 -10.74
C THR A 373 -1.56 -11.77 -10.48
N ASP A 374 -1.24 -12.85 -9.77
CA ASP A 374 -2.26 -13.68 -9.14
C ASP A 374 -2.59 -13.08 -7.77
N ALA A 375 -3.80 -12.53 -7.62
CA ALA A 375 -4.23 -11.92 -6.37
C ALA A 375 -4.70 -12.95 -5.32
N GLY A 376 -4.98 -14.21 -5.72
CA GLY A 376 -5.41 -15.28 -4.83
C GLY A 376 -6.56 -14.91 -3.90
N GLU A 377 -7.68 -14.42 -4.45
CA GLU A 377 -8.81 -13.86 -3.69
C GLU A 377 -8.36 -12.75 -2.71
N GLY A 378 -7.40 -11.92 -3.11
CA GLY A 378 -6.87 -10.83 -2.29
C GLY A 378 -5.92 -11.24 -1.18
N ARG A 379 -5.50 -12.51 -1.15
CA ARG A 379 -4.54 -13.03 -0.16
C ARG A 379 -3.08 -12.98 -0.64
N ARG A 380 -2.86 -12.95 -1.96
CA ARG A 380 -1.54 -12.80 -2.60
C ARG A 380 -1.26 -11.35 -2.97
N ARG A 381 -1.43 -10.46 -1.99
CA ARG A 381 -1.31 -9.02 -2.19
C ARG A 381 0.14 -8.60 -2.45
N PRO A 382 0.36 -7.59 -3.31
CA PRO A 382 1.67 -6.97 -3.41
C PRO A 382 2.10 -6.36 -2.07
N ARG A 383 3.40 -6.15 -1.94
CA ARG A 383 4.01 -5.47 -0.79
C ARG A 383 4.99 -4.42 -1.28
N LEU A 384 5.00 -3.28 -0.60
CA LEU A 384 5.89 -2.16 -0.89
C LEU A 384 6.76 -1.85 0.33
N VAL A 385 8.02 -1.53 0.08
CA VAL A 385 8.92 -0.88 1.05
C VAL A 385 9.70 0.22 0.34
N ALA A 386 10.16 1.20 1.11
CA ALA A 386 11.05 2.25 0.63
C ALA A 386 12.42 2.13 1.31
N VAL A 387 13.48 2.31 0.53
CA VAL A 387 14.85 2.49 0.99
C VAL A 387 15.35 3.77 0.33
N ASP A 388 15.58 4.80 1.15
CA ASP A 388 15.80 6.17 0.68
C ASP A 388 14.68 6.68 -0.25
N SER A 389 15.02 7.04 -1.48
CA SER A 389 14.09 7.43 -2.54
C SER A 389 13.64 6.28 -3.44
N THR A 390 14.20 5.07 -3.24
CA THR A 390 13.89 3.90 -4.04
C THR A 390 12.80 3.08 -3.38
N PHE A 391 11.75 2.78 -4.14
CA PHE A 391 10.66 1.94 -3.71
C PHE A 391 10.81 0.56 -4.35
N PHE A 392 10.61 -0.48 -3.54
CA PHE A 392 10.64 -1.87 -3.97
C PHE A 392 9.25 -2.46 -3.84
N LEU A 393 8.79 -3.07 -4.93
CA LEU A 393 7.54 -3.78 -5.06
C LEU A 393 7.81 -5.27 -5.17
N PHE A 394 7.20 -6.04 -4.29
CA PHE A 394 7.19 -7.49 -4.32
C PHE A 394 5.77 -7.97 -4.63
N TYR A 395 5.63 -8.93 -5.55
CA TYR A 395 4.31 -9.37 -6.02
C TYR A 395 4.32 -10.82 -6.53
N SER A 396 3.18 -11.51 -6.41
CA SER A 396 2.99 -12.85 -6.97
C SER A 396 2.80 -12.75 -8.47
N ASP A 397 3.86 -13.02 -9.23
CA ASP A 397 3.88 -12.87 -10.67
C ASP A 397 3.29 -14.12 -11.34
N ARG A 398 2.30 -13.89 -12.21
CA ARG A 398 1.58 -14.96 -12.89
C ARG A 398 2.48 -15.73 -13.86
N GLU A 399 3.46 -15.07 -14.47
CA GLU A 399 4.23 -15.66 -15.58
C GLU A 399 5.43 -16.48 -15.10
N VAL A 400 5.96 -16.23 -13.89
CA VAL A 400 7.22 -16.84 -13.42
C VAL A 400 7.08 -17.73 -12.18
N ALA A 401 5.85 -18.06 -11.78
CA ALA A 401 5.55 -18.94 -10.64
C ALA A 401 6.43 -18.67 -9.41
N GLY A 402 6.12 -17.60 -8.68
CA GLY A 402 6.85 -17.18 -7.48
C GLY A 402 6.64 -15.70 -7.19
N ILE A 403 7.51 -15.13 -6.37
CA ILE A 403 7.50 -13.70 -6.05
C ILE A 403 8.52 -12.98 -6.93
N SER A 404 8.03 -12.00 -7.68
CA SER A 404 8.85 -11.08 -8.45
C SER A 404 9.12 -9.79 -7.69
N MET A 405 10.17 -9.08 -8.11
CA MET A 405 10.51 -7.76 -7.61
C MET A 405 10.59 -6.73 -8.74
N ALA A 406 10.10 -5.52 -8.47
CA ALA A 406 10.32 -4.32 -9.27
C ALA A 406 10.79 -3.18 -8.38
N SER A 407 11.56 -2.23 -8.93
CA SER A 407 12.01 -1.05 -8.19
C SER A 407 11.83 0.23 -8.99
N ILE A 408 11.60 1.35 -8.29
CA ILE A 408 11.48 2.68 -8.90
C ILE A 408 12.09 3.75 -7.99
N ASP A 409 12.85 4.68 -8.55
CA ASP A 409 13.38 5.85 -7.83
C ASP A 409 12.51 7.07 -8.13
N LEU A 410 11.87 7.62 -7.10
CA LEU A 410 10.99 8.78 -7.24
C LEU A 410 11.71 10.12 -7.13
N ALA A 411 12.98 10.15 -6.69
CA ALA A 411 13.76 11.39 -6.59
C ALA A 411 14.39 11.80 -7.93
N GLN A 412 14.79 10.83 -8.77
CA GLN A 412 15.40 11.09 -10.08
C GLN A 412 14.49 11.88 -11.05
N GLY A 413 13.17 11.85 -10.84
CA GLY A 413 12.24 12.63 -11.64
C GLY A 413 12.25 14.13 -11.36
N GLN A 414 12.88 14.61 -10.27
CA GLN A 414 12.75 15.99 -9.78
C GLN A 414 14.04 16.83 -9.88
N SER A 415 15.19 16.22 -10.14
CA SER A 415 16.49 16.92 -10.15
C SER A 415 16.70 17.84 -11.37
N GLY A 416 15.77 17.87 -12.33
CA GLY A 416 15.85 18.73 -13.52
C GLY A 416 15.59 20.23 -13.28
N SER A 417 15.30 20.67 -12.05
CA SER A 417 14.84 22.04 -11.76
C SER A 417 15.90 22.96 -11.12
N ALA A 418 17.04 22.44 -10.65
CA ALA A 418 17.95 23.22 -9.80
C ALA A 418 18.90 24.20 -10.54
N VAL A 419 18.91 24.27 -11.88
CA VAL A 419 19.85 25.15 -12.63
C VAL A 419 19.23 26.50 -13.05
N SER A 420 17.94 26.74 -12.79
CA SER A 420 17.29 28.02 -13.21
C SER A 420 17.50 29.21 -12.25
N GLY A 421 18.35 29.09 -11.23
CA GLY A 421 18.62 30.16 -10.25
C GLY A 421 19.74 31.14 -10.63
N ALA A 422 20.44 30.94 -11.75
CA ALA A 422 21.64 31.70 -12.11
C ALA A 422 21.52 32.54 -13.40
N LEU A 423 20.31 32.95 -13.78
CA LEU A 423 20.11 33.94 -14.85
C LEU A 423 19.52 35.24 -14.27
N HIS A 424 20.21 35.79 -13.27
CA HIS A 424 19.96 37.13 -12.75
C HIS A 424 21.28 37.90 -12.74
N LEU A 425 21.91 38.03 -13.90
CA LEU A 425 23.03 38.94 -14.19
C LEU A 425 23.26 38.89 -15.70
N LEU A 426 23.44 40.07 -16.33
CA LEU A 426 23.53 40.33 -17.78
C LEU A 426 22.23 40.77 -18.46
N LEU A 427 21.58 41.80 -17.91
CA LEU A 427 20.99 42.88 -18.71
C LEU A 427 21.20 44.20 -17.96
N ASP A 428 22.46 44.58 -17.77
CA ASP A 428 22.88 45.97 -17.71
C ASP A 428 23.93 46.15 -18.81
N GLY A 429 23.52 46.87 -19.85
CA GLY A 429 24.24 47.08 -21.11
C GLY A 429 23.29 47.73 -22.11
#